data_AF-A0A147EQL1-F1
#
_entry.id   AF-A0A147EQL1-F1
#
_cell.length_a   1.000
_cell.length_b   1.000
_cell.length_c   1.000
_cell.angle_alpha   90.00
_cell.angle_beta   90.00
_cell.angle_gamma   90.00
#
_symmetry.space_group_name_H-M   'P 1'
#
loop_
_entity.id
_entity.type
_entity.pdbx_description
1 polymer ?
#
loop_
_entity_poly.entity_id
_entity_poly.type
_entity_poly.pdbx_seq_one_letter_code
_entity_poly.pdbx_strand_id
1 'polypeptide(L)'
;MVPELGYLLAAVAIGSVVTIALRALPFAILKPLRRSKFVAALGRWMPAGILCILAIVILRDELVARADHWWAVLAATAVTIVVHLVCRRRAVISVAAGTACYILLINLV
;
A
#
# COMPACT_ATOMS: atom_id res chain seq x y z
N MET A 1 -13.01 18.62 23.73
CA MET A 1 -11.70 19.27 23.96
C MET A 1 -10.85 19.00 22.73
N VAL A 2 -10.52 20.02 21.94
CA VAL A 2 -9.60 19.86 20.80
C VAL A 2 -8.19 19.69 21.36
N PRO A 3 -7.40 18.70 20.89
CA PRO A 3 -6.04 18.53 21.34
C PRO A 3 -5.20 19.77 21.00
N GLU A 4 -4.35 20.18 21.94
CA GLU A 4 -3.38 21.26 21.76
C GLU A 4 -2.47 20.99 20.55
N LEU A 5 -2.16 22.03 19.76
CA LEU A 5 -1.32 21.90 18.57
C LEU A 5 0.05 21.27 18.90
N GLY A 6 0.61 21.60 20.07
CA GLY A 6 1.86 21.01 20.56
C GLY A 6 1.77 19.50 20.77
N TYR A 7 0.63 19.00 21.27
CA TYR A 7 0.39 17.57 21.42
C TYR A 7 0.32 16.87 20.06
N LEU A 8 -0.38 17.45 19.08
CA LEU A 8 -0.47 16.90 17.72
C LEU A 8 0.90 16.83 17.05
N LEU A 9 1.69 17.90 17.14
CA LEU A 9 3.05 17.94 16.59
C LEU A 9 3.95 16.90 17.25
N ALA A 10 3.91 16.77 18.59
CA ALA A 10 4.67 15.78 19.31
C ALA A 10 4.27 14.35 18.91
N ALA A 11 2.97 14.07 18.81
CA ALA A 11 2.46 12.76 18.40
C ALA A 11 2.92 12.38 16.99
N VAL A 12 2.81 13.31 16.03
CA VAL A 12 3.29 13.09 14.65
C VAL A 12 4.80 12.89 14.60
N ALA A 13 5.57 13.69 15.36
CA ALA A 13 7.02 13.57 15.41
C ALA A 13 7.45 12.21 15.99
N ILE A 14 6.89 11.81 17.14
CA ILE A 14 7.19 10.54 17.79
C ILE A 14 6.79 9.37 16.87
N GLY A 15 5.58 9.38 16.32
CA GLY A 15 5.11 8.34 15.41
C GLY A 15 5.97 8.21 14.15
N SER A 16 6.40 9.34 13.59
CA SER A 16 7.31 9.36 12.43
C SER A 16 8.67 8.76 12.77
N VAL A 17 9.26 9.15 13.90
CA VAL A 17 10.56 8.63 14.38
C VAL A 17 10.46 7.12 14.64
N VAL A 18 9.42 6.68 15.36
CA VAL A 18 9.20 5.26 15.66
C VAL A 18 9.01 4.46 14.36
N THR A 19 8.22 4.97 13.41
CA THR A 19 7.99 4.30 12.12
C THR A 19 9.27 4.15 11.31
N ILE A 20 10.05 5.23 11.21
CA ILE A 20 11.34 5.22 10.49
C ILE A 20 12.31 4.27 11.18
N ALA A 21 12.41 4.31 12.52
CA ALA A 21 13.26 3.43 13.30
C ALA A 21 12.89 1.97 13.09
N LEU A 22 11.62 1.59 13.26
CA LEU A 22 11.14 0.23 13.07
C LEU A 22 11.34 -0.29 11.65
N ARG A 23 11.18 0.57 10.63
CA ARG A 23 11.46 0.18 9.23
C ARG A 23 12.95 0.08 8.92
N ALA A 24 13.79 0.92 9.51
CA ALA A 24 15.25 0.90 9.30
C ALA A 24 15.94 -0.23 10.09
N LEU A 25 15.41 -0.59 11.26
CA LEU A 25 15.90 -1.62 12.16
C LEU A 25 16.21 -2.96 11.45
N PRO A 26 15.29 -3.59 10.69
CA PRO A 26 15.57 -4.85 10.02
C PRO A 26 16.76 -4.70 9.06
N PHE A 27 16.82 -3.62 8.27
CA PHE A 27 17.91 -3.42 7.32
C PHE A 27 19.25 -3.11 7.99
N ALA A 28 19.24 -2.42 9.14
CA ALA A 28 20.43 -2.14 9.93
C ALA A 28 21.02 -3.42 10.55
N ILE A 29 20.16 -4.29 11.11
CA ILE A 29 20.56 -5.58 11.69
C ILE A 29 21.06 -6.54 10.60
N LEU A 30 20.45 -6.55 9.41
CA LEU A 30 20.89 -7.40 8.30
C LEU A 30 22.13 -6.86 7.55
N LYS A 31 22.65 -5.67 7.89
CA LYS A 31 23.81 -5.03 7.23
C LYS A 31 25.10 -5.88 7.27
N PRO A 32 25.47 -6.58 8.36
CA PRO A 32 26.65 -7.45 8.41
C PRO A 32 26.50 -8.71 7.54
N LEU A 33 25.27 -9.23 7.43
CA LEU A 33 24.93 -10.42 6.62
C LEU A 33 24.79 -10.11 5.12
N ARG A 34 24.91 -8.84 4.73
CA ARG A 34 24.77 -8.36 3.34
C ARG A 34 25.88 -8.84 2.39
N ARG A 35 26.90 -9.54 2.90
CA ARG A 35 27.87 -10.29 2.08
C ARG A 35 27.24 -11.52 1.40
N SER A 36 26.10 -12.02 1.89
CA SER A 36 25.35 -13.08 1.24
C SER A 36 24.47 -12.52 0.11
N LYS A 37 24.67 -13.03 -1.12
CA LYS A 37 23.86 -12.67 -2.30
C LYS A 37 22.36 -12.89 -2.08
N PHE A 38 21.98 -13.85 -1.23
CA PHE A 38 20.59 -14.16 -0.90
C PHE A 38 19.90 -13.03 -0.12
N VAL A 39 20.56 -12.52 0.92
CA VAL A 39 20.01 -11.45 1.77
C VAL A 39 19.86 -10.14 0.98
N ALA A 40 20.84 -9.82 0.13
CA ALA A 40 20.77 -8.66 -0.75
C ALA A 40 19.63 -8.76 -1.79
N ALA A 41 19.41 -9.97 -2.33
CA ALA A 41 18.28 -10.21 -3.23
C ALA A 41 16.94 -10.03 -2.49
N LEU A 42 16.77 -10.65 -1.32
CA LEU A 42 15.57 -10.50 -0.49
C LEU A 42 15.26 -9.05 -0.15
N GLY A 43 16.27 -8.26 0.24
CA GLY A 43 16.09 -6.83 0.50
C GLY A 43 15.63 -6.03 -0.71
N ARG A 44 16.05 -6.41 -1.92
CA ARG A 44 15.62 -5.77 -3.18
C ARG A 44 14.18 -6.15 -3.58
N TRP A 45 13.75 -7.37 -3.28
CA TRP A 45 12.39 -7.85 -3.57
C TRP A 45 11.37 -7.51 -2.48
N MET A 46 11.82 -7.18 -1.26
CA MET A 46 10.95 -6.82 -0.14
C MET A 46 9.89 -5.76 -0.46
N PRO A 47 10.21 -4.61 -1.08
CA PRO A 47 9.20 -3.58 -1.38
C PRO A 47 8.07 -4.11 -2.27
N ALA A 48 8.42 -4.89 -3.31
CA ALA A 48 7.45 -5.51 -4.19
C ALA A 48 6.60 -6.56 -3.45
N GLY A 49 7.23 -7.37 -2.59
CA GLY A 49 6.52 -8.36 -1.77
C GLY A 49 5.52 -7.72 -0.81
N ILE A 50 5.91 -6.68 -0.08
CA ILE A 50 5.03 -5.97 0.86
C ILE A 50 3.87 -5.30 0.11
N LEU A 51 4.12 -4.67 -1.05
CA LEU A 51 3.07 -4.09 -1.87
C LEU A 51 2.08 -5.14 -2.39
N CYS A 52 2.57 -6.33 -2.77
CA CYS A 52 1.72 -7.45 -3.18
C CYS A 52 0.81 -7.91 -2.03
N ILE A 53 1.37 -8.13 -0.85
CA ILE A 53 0.61 -8.51 0.35
C ILE A 53 -0.43 -7.44 0.69
N LEU A 54 -0.03 -6.17 0.68
CA LEU A 54 -0.93 -5.04 0.94
C LEU A 54 -2.11 -5.02 -0.04
N ALA A 55 -1.85 -5.18 -1.34
CA ALA A 55 -2.89 -5.21 -2.36
C ALA A 55 -3.86 -6.38 -2.16
N ILE A 56 -3.34 -7.58 -1.86
CA ILE A 56 -4.16 -8.77 -1.60
C ILE A 56 -5.04 -8.56 -0.36
N VAL A 57 -4.47 -8.06 0.73
CA VAL A 57 -5.20 -7.84 1.99
C VAL A 57 -6.30 -6.79 1.80
N ILE A 58 -6.00 -5.66 1.16
CA ILE A 58 -7.00 -4.63 0.89
C ILE A 58 -8.12 -5.19 0.01
N LEU A 59 -7.79 -5.90 -1.08
CA LEU A 59 -8.79 -6.48 -1.97
C LEU A 59 -9.69 -7.49 -1.22
N ARG A 60 -9.08 -8.34 -0.39
CA ARG A 60 -9.77 -9.31 0.45
C ARG A 60 -10.70 -8.64 1.46
N ASP A 61 -10.23 -7.63 2.16
CA ASP A 61 -11.03 -6.89 3.15
C ASP A 61 -12.21 -6.17 2.48
N GLU A 62 -12.00 -5.55 1.33
CA GLU A 62 -13.06 -4.87 0.56
C GLU A 62 -14.11 -5.85 0.03
N LEU A 63 -13.68 -7.02 -0.46
CA LEU A 63 -14.61 -8.05 -0.95
C LEU A 63 -15.51 -8.60 0.17
N VAL A 64 -14.97 -8.70 1.39
CA VAL A 64 -15.71 -9.12 2.57
C VAL A 64 -16.62 -8.01 3.09
N ALA A 65 -16.11 -6.77 3.18
CA ALA A 65 -16.86 -5.62 3.67
C ALA A 65 -18.03 -5.26 2.76
N ARG A 66 -17.92 -5.53 1.45
CA ARG A 66 -18.93 -5.21 0.44
C ARG A 66 -19.37 -6.45 -0.33
N ALA A 67 -19.79 -7.47 0.42
CA ALA A 67 -20.23 -8.75 -0.12
C ALA A 67 -21.33 -8.61 -1.20
N ASP A 68 -22.25 -7.65 -1.07
CA ASP A 68 -23.32 -7.43 -2.06
C ASP A 68 -22.81 -6.82 -3.38
N HIS A 69 -21.65 -6.14 -3.35
CA HIS A 69 -21.07 -5.41 -4.49
C HIS A 69 -19.70 -5.97 -4.90
N TRP A 70 -19.43 -7.24 -4.62
CA TRP A 70 -18.15 -7.90 -4.90
C TRP A 70 -17.70 -7.76 -6.36
N TRP A 71 -18.65 -7.74 -7.30
CA TRP A 71 -18.40 -7.62 -8.73
C TRP A 71 -17.85 -6.23 -9.11
N ALA A 72 -18.29 -5.17 -8.43
CA ALA A 72 -17.82 -3.80 -8.64
C ALA A 72 -16.35 -3.67 -8.19
N VAL A 73 -15.98 -4.30 -7.08
CA VAL A 73 -14.60 -4.35 -6.56
C VAL A 73 -13.67 -5.05 -7.57
N LEU A 74 -14.10 -6.20 -8.13
CA LEU A 74 -13.34 -6.91 -9.15
C LEU A 74 -13.22 -6.13 -10.46
N ALA A 75 -14.30 -5.47 -10.89
CA ALA A 75 -14.30 -4.64 -12.10
C ALA A 75 -13.32 -3.46 -11.97
N ALA A 76 -13.33 -2.74 -10.85
CA ALA A 76 -12.39 -1.65 -10.59
C ALA A 76 -10.94 -2.15 -10.53
N THR A 77 -10.71 -3.34 -9.97
CA THR A 77 -9.38 -3.97 -9.94
C THR A 77 -8.92 -4.32 -11.36
N ALA A 78 -9.79 -4.88 -12.20
CA ALA A 78 -9.49 -5.17 -13.60
C ALA A 78 -9.14 -3.88 -14.38
N VAL A 79 -9.91 -2.80 -14.18
CA VAL A 79 -9.61 -1.49 -14.77
C VAL A 79 -8.24 -0.98 -14.31
N THR A 80 -7.92 -1.12 -13.02
CA THR A 80 -6.61 -0.74 -12.47
C THR A 80 -5.47 -1.48 -13.18
N ILE A 81 -5.62 -2.79 -13.42
CA ILE A 81 -4.63 -3.63 -14.13
C ILE A 81 -4.48 -3.18 -15.58
N VAL A 82 -5.60 -2.98 -16.30
CA VAL A 82 -5.59 -2.55 -17.71
C VAL A 82 -4.90 -1.20 -17.84
N VAL A 83 -5.26 -0.22 -17.01
CA VAL A 83 -4.63 1.11 -17.02
C VAL A 83 -3.16 1.03 -16.63
N HIS A 84 -2.78 0.19 -15.65
CA HIS A 84 -1.38 0.01 -15.28
C HIS A 84 -0.51 -0.48 -16.45
N LEU A 85 -1.03 -1.45 -17.19
CA LEU A 85 -0.36 -2.05 -18.35
C LEU A 85 -0.28 -1.06 -19.52
N VAL A 86 -1.37 -0.35 -19.82
CA VAL A 86 -1.44 0.62 -20.93
C VAL A 86 -0.61 1.87 -20.64
N CYS A 87 -0.63 2.40 -19.41
CA CYS A 87 0.10 3.62 -19.04
C CYS A 87 1.59 3.40 -18.71
N ARG A 88 2.21 2.31 -19.19
CA ARG A 88 3.66 2.05 -19.14
C ARG A 88 4.25 2.19 -17.72
N ARG A 89 3.57 1.60 -16.72
CA ARG A 89 3.97 1.55 -15.30
C ARG A 89 3.90 2.87 -14.51
N ARG A 90 3.14 3.87 -14.97
CA ARG A 90 2.84 5.06 -14.15
C ARG A 90 1.83 4.72 -13.04
N ALA A 91 2.36 4.29 -11.89
CA ALA A 91 1.56 3.85 -10.74
C ALA A 91 0.50 4.88 -10.30
N VAL A 92 0.85 6.17 -10.28
CA VAL A 92 -0.07 7.25 -9.87
C VAL A 92 -1.34 7.30 -10.74
N ILE A 93 -1.20 7.14 -12.06
CA ILE A 93 -2.32 7.19 -13.00
C ILE A 93 -3.21 5.95 -12.84
N SER A 94 -2.59 4.78 -12.68
CA SER A 94 -3.32 3.53 -12.46
C SER A 94 -4.13 3.54 -11.16
N VAL A 95 -3.55 4.04 -10.06
CA VAL A 95 -4.25 4.17 -8.78
C VAL A 95 -5.40 5.16 -8.89
N ALA A 96 -5.17 6.36 -9.46
CA ALA A 96 -6.21 7.37 -9.60
C ALA A 96 -7.39 6.88 -10.46
N ALA A 97 -7.11 6.23 -11.59
CA ALA A 97 -8.15 5.68 -12.47
C ALA A 97 -8.93 4.54 -11.80
N GLY A 98 -8.23 3.63 -11.12
CA GLY A 98 -8.84 2.54 -10.35
C GLY A 98 -9.76 3.05 -9.24
N THR A 99 -9.29 4.01 -8.46
CA THR A 99 -10.07 4.65 -7.39
C THR A 99 -11.30 5.37 -7.95
N ALA A 100 -11.16 6.14 -9.04
CA ALA A 100 -12.29 6.81 -9.66
C ALA A 100 -13.34 5.79 -10.17
N CYS A 101 -12.90 4.71 -10.81
CA CYS A 101 -13.78 3.64 -11.27
C CYS A 101 -14.51 2.95 -10.09
N TYR A 102 -13.79 2.63 -9.01
CA TYR A 102 -14.36 2.06 -7.80
C TYR A 102 -15.42 2.98 -7.17
N ILE A 103 -15.11 4.26 -6.98
CA ILE A 103 -16.05 5.25 -6.41
C ILE A 103 -17.31 5.33 -7.29
N LEU A 104 -17.16 5.37 -8.62
CA LEU A 104 -18.29 5.47 -9.52
C LEU A 104 -19.17 4.22 -9.48
N LEU A 105 -18.57 3.04 -9.56
CA LEU A 105 -19.30 1.76 -9.52
C LEU A 105 -20.08 1.56 -8.23
N ILE A 106 -19.56 2.06 -7.10
CA ILE A 106 -20.13 1.79 -5.79
C ILE A 106 -21.14 2.83 -5.30
N ASN A 107 -21.16 4.01 -5.93
CA ASN A 107 -22.15 5.05 -5.64
C ASN A 107 -23.31 5.05 -6.65
N LEU A 108 -23.11 4.46 -7.84
CA LEU A 108 -24.13 4.44 -8.90
C LEU A 108 -24.94 3.12 -8.93
N VAL A 109 -24.46 2.09 -8.24
CA VAL A 109 -25.14 0.81 -7.99
C VAL A 109 -25.59 0.82 -6.54
#